data_AF-A0A2T2X7W0-F1
#
_entry.id   AF-A0A2T2X7W0-F1
#
_cell.length_a   1.000
_cell.length_b   1.000
_cell.length_c   1.000
_cell.angle_alpha   90.00
_cell.angle_beta   90.00
_cell.angle_gamma   90.00
#
_symmetry.space_group_name_H-M   'P 1'
#
loop_
_entity.id
_entity.type
_entity.pdbx_description
1 polymer ?
#
loop_
_entity_poly.entity_id
_entity_poly.type
_entity_poly.pdbx_seq_one_letter_code
_entity_poly.pdbx_strand_id
1 'polypeptide(L)'
;MDRTALVKLLNADIRGEHDAVVHYLTHAWTVAEVYGTQIEAIARDEMRHLKWLAHTVVSLRGIPDLSPREVIPACDLETAVTQDIAAENEAIAQYEDHIRQILDTKVKDLLRRIVLDEKDHRRQFEDMLARIDDNVTNPNEGAAPVAEVAQNLQRLLSYEYRQVLEFLFRYFVEIHGQTAGMGDEDRAIEEMKHLGWVAESLAALGSTPSWQLAGNNGTVIGDQTDELNEYERVLQWAQRENPKMVPMLRRIIGHEQYQSLTLHTRLWTVGSLKQTVSHEGKD
;
A
#
# COMPACT_ATOMS: atom_id res chain seq x y z
N MET A 1 1.30 -2.70 -31.57
CA MET A 1 0.27 -2.67 -30.52
C MET A 1 -0.28 -1.26 -30.41
N ASP A 2 -1.58 -1.07 -30.24
CA ASP A 2 -2.17 0.26 -30.02
C ASP A 2 -2.12 0.67 -28.53
N ARG A 3 -2.43 1.94 -28.25
CA ARG A 3 -2.36 2.50 -26.89
C ARG A 3 -3.34 1.83 -25.91
N THR A 4 -4.52 1.46 -26.37
CA THR A 4 -5.55 0.84 -25.52
C THR A 4 -5.11 -0.56 -25.09
N ALA A 5 -4.55 -1.33 -26.02
CA ALA A 5 -3.95 -2.63 -25.74
C ALA A 5 -2.75 -2.51 -24.78
N LEU A 6 -1.90 -1.48 -24.95
CA LEU A 6 -0.78 -1.23 -24.04
C LEU A 6 -1.26 -0.90 -22.62
N VAL A 7 -2.23 0.01 -22.47
CA VAL A 7 -2.83 0.35 -21.17
C VAL A 7 -3.45 -0.90 -20.51
N LYS A 8 -4.10 -1.78 -21.30
CA LYS A 8 -4.67 -3.02 -20.77
C LYS A 8 -3.62 -3.97 -20.19
N LEU A 9 -2.46 -4.12 -20.85
CA LEU A 9 -1.36 -4.94 -20.33
C LEU A 9 -0.77 -4.32 -19.04
N LEU A 10 -0.50 -3.01 -19.06
CA LEU A 10 0.04 -2.32 -17.88
C LEU A 10 -0.95 -2.32 -16.70
N ASN A 11 -2.26 -2.27 -16.95
CA ASN A 11 -3.26 -2.45 -15.90
C ASN A 11 -3.35 -3.91 -15.40
N ALA A 12 -2.87 -4.90 -16.16
CA ALA A 12 -2.70 -6.26 -15.63
C ALA A 12 -1.47 -6.34 -14.71
N ASP A 13 -0.39 -5.64 -15.06
CA ASP A 13 0.79 -5.50 -14.21
C ASP A 13 0.45 -4.78 -12.90
N ILE A 14 -0.26 -3.65 -12.95
CA ILE A 14 -0.71 -2.91 -11.75
C ILE A 14 -1.53 -3.80 -10.81
N ARG A 15 -2.41 -4.66 -11.34
CA ARG A 15 -3.16 -5.60 -10.50
C ARG A 15 -2.25 -6.65 -9.87
N GLY A 16 -1.26 -7.16 -10.60
CA GLY A 16 -0.27 -8.09 -10.05
C GLY A 16 0.53 -7.46 -8.89
N GLU A 17 1.03 -6.24 -9.08
CA GLU A 17 1.73 -5.49 -8.03
C GLU A 17 0.86 -5.24 -6.82
N HIS A 18 -0.39 -4.85 -7.06
CA HIS A 18 -1.35 -4.61 -6.01
C HIS A 18 -1.66 -5.88 -5.20
N ASP A 19 -1.83 -7.01 -5.89
CA ASP A 19 -2.01 -8.32 -5.27
C ASP A 19 -0.78 -8.70 -4.43
N ALA A 20 0.44 -8.48 -4.95
CA ALA A 20 1.69 -8.75 -4.24
C ALA A 20 1.84 -7.90 -2.97
N VAL A 21 1.56 -6.59 -3.03
CA VAL A 21 1.56 -5.71 -1.84
C VAL A 21 0.66 -6.28 -0.74
N VAL A 22 -0.57 -6.65 -1.07
CA VAL A 22 -1.53 -7.17 -0.10
C VAL A 22 -1.09 -8.53 0.44
N HIS A 23 -0.61 -9.39 -0.44
CA HIS A 23 -0.14 -10.74 -0.10
C HIS A 23 1.05 -10.68 0.86
N TYR A 24 2.08 -9.92 0.51
CA TYR A 24 3.31 -9.79 1.29
C TYR A 24 3.07 -9.09 2.63
N LEU A 25 2.21 -8.07 2.69
CA LEU A 25 1.83 -7.50 3.98
C LEU A 25 1.10 -8.52 4.87
N THR A 26 0.20 -9.32 4.29
CA THR A 26 -0.50 -10.39 5.02
C THR A 26 0.49 -11.40 5.62
N HIS A 27 1.47 -11.83 4.83
CA HIS A 27 2.51 -12.76 5.29
C HIS A 27 3.45 -12.11 6.30
N ALA A 28 3.94 -10.90 6.04
CA ALA A 28 4.82 -10.15 6.93
C ALA A 28 4.28 -10.08 8.35
N TRP A 29 2.97 -9.88 8.52
CA TRP A 29 2.36 -9.81 9.84
C TRP A 29 1.99 -11.17 10.41
N THR A 30 1.73 -12.18 9.57
CA THR A 30 1.52 -13.56 10.03
C THR A 30 2.81 -14.17 10.58
N VAL A 31 3.96 -13.84 9.99
CA VAL A 31 5.29 -14.38 10.36
C VAL A 31 6.20 -13.33 10.99
N ALA A 32 5.59 -12.34 11.65
CA ALA A 32 6.23 -11.11 12.11
C ALA A 32 7.52 -11.32 12.92
N GLU A 33 7.59 -12.38 13.73
CA GLU A 33 8.72 -12.66 14.61
C GLU A 33 9.98 -13.13 13.87
N VAL A 34 9.86 -13.71 12.67
CA VAL A 34 11.00 -14.32 11.96
C VAL A 34 11.45 -13.50 10.75
N TYR A 35 10.53 -13.23 9.82
CA TYR A 35 10.85 -12.53 8.56
C TYR A 35 9.95 -11.33 8.28
N GLY A 36 9.07 -10.94 9.21
CA GLY A 36 8.09 -9.88 8.98
C GLY A 36 8.70 -8.60 8.42
N THR A 37 9.80 -8.11 8.99
CA THR A 37 10.44 -6.86 8.53
C THR A 37 11.03 -6.96 7.13
N GLN A 38 11.51 -8.15 6.73
CA GLN A 38 12.10 -8.40 5.43
C GLN A 38 11.01 -8.50 4.36
N ILE A 39 9.94 -9.24 4.65
CA ILE A 39 8.79 -9.37 3.75
C ILE A 39 8.09 -8.01 3.59
N GLU A 40 7.96 -7.22 4.66
CA GLU A 40 7.42 -5.87 4.60
C GLU A 40 8.32 -4.90 3.81
N ALA A 41 9.63 -5.15 3.73
CA ALA A 41 10.52 -4.36 2.87
C ALA A 41 10.27 -4.66 1.38
N ILE A 42 10.05 -5.93 1.03
CA ILE A 42 9.66 -6.35 -0.33
C ILE A 42 8.31 -5.75 -0.70
N ALA A 43 7.31 -5.81 0.18
CA ALA A 43 6.01 -5.17 -0.05
C ALA A 43 6.10 -3.67 -0.38
N ARG A 44 7.07 -2.94 0.21
CA ARG A 44 7.32 -1.53 -0.10
C ARG A 44 7.98 -1.32 -1.47
N ASP A 45 8.73 -2.31 -1.97
CA ASP A 45 9.25 -2.28 -3.33
C ASP A 45 8.12 -2.51 -4.35
N GLU A 46 7.19 -3.44 -4.10
CA GLU A 46 6.01 -3.66 -4.96
C GLU A 46 5.13 -2.42 -5.08
N MET A 47 4.97 -1.67 -3.99
CA MET A 47 4.31 -0.37 -4.06
C MET A 47 5.01 0.63 -4.98
N ARG A 48 6.34 0.57 -5.05
CA ARG A 48 7.12 1.43 -5.94
C ARG A 48 6.94 1.01 -7.40
N HIS A 49 6.88 -0.29 -7.66
CA HIS A 49 6.55 -0.83 -8.98
C HIS A 49 5.14 -0.39 -9.42
N LEU A 50 4.15 -0.57 -8.55
CA LEU A 50 2.78 -0.09 -8.75
C LEU A 50 2.75 1.40 -9.13
N LYS A 51 3.48 2.25 -8.37
CA LYS A 51 3.60 3.69 -8.68
C LYS A 51 4.16 3.95 -10.07
N TRP A 52 5.25 3.27 -10.46
CA TRP A 52 5.87 3.46 -11.77
C TRP A 52 4.94 3.07 -12.92
N LEU A 53 4.21 1.95 -12.77
CA LEU A 53 3.24 1.50 -13.75
C LEU A 53 2.04 2.44 -13.83
N ALA A 54 1.51 2.87 -12.71
CA ALA A 54 0.38 3.81 -12.66
C ALA A 54 0.72 5.14 -13.34
N HIS A 55 1.89 5.72 -13.05
CA HIS A 55 2.39 6.89 -13.77
C HIS A 55 2.49 6.66 -15.28
N THR A 56 2.95 5.47 -15.69
CA THR A 56 3.06 5.11 -17.11
C THR A 56 1.68 5.04 -17.76
N VAL A 57 0.70 4.39 -17.12
CA VAL A 57 -0.69 4.33 -17.59
C VAL A 57 -1.30 5.73 -17.73
N VAL A 58 -1.11 6.60 -16.75
CA VAL A 58 -1.60 7.99 -16.78
C VAL A 58 -0.94 8.79 -17.90
N SER A 59 0.37 8.62 -18.13
CA SER A 59 1.07 9.27 -19.24
C SER A 59 0.52 8.87 -20.62
N LEU A 60 -0.06 7.66 -20.71
CA LEU A 60 -0.76 7.14 -21.88
C LEU A 60 -2.24 7.57 -21.92
N ARG A 61 -2.68 8.46 -21.03
CA ARG A 61 -4.07 8.90 -20.84
C ARG A 61 -5.02 7.74 -20.50
N GLY A 62 -4.50 6.68 -19.89
CA GLY A 62 -5.27 5.60 -19.29
C GLY A 62 -5.61 5.89 -17.83
N ILE A 63 -6.47 5.04 -17.25
CA ILE A 63 -6.82 5.07 -15.83
C ILE A 63 -6.19 3.83 -15.18
N PRO A 64 -5.33 3.99 -14.16
CA PRO A 64 -4.79 2.88 -13.39
C PRO A 64 -5.90 2.04 -12.75
N ASP A 65 -5.78 0.71 -12.85
CA ASP A 65 -6.72 -0.24 -12.24
C ASP A 65 -6.16 -0.78 -10.92
N LEU A 66 -6.57 -0.16 -9.81
CA LEU A 66 -6.20 -0.55 -8.44
C LEU A 66 -7.18 -1.55 -7.81
N SER A 67 -7.95 -2.29 -8.61
CA SER A 67 -8.90 -3.27 -8.07
C SER A 67 -8.13 -4.40 -7.38
N PRO A 68 -8.48 -4.77 -6.14
CA PRO A 68 -7.87 -5.92 -5.46
C PRO A 68 -8.36 -7.25 -6.06
N ARG A 69 -7.52 -8.29 -6.07
CA ARG A 69 -7.99 -9.68 -6.23
C ARG A 69 -8.22 -10.38 -4.89
N GLU A 70 -8.75 -11.60 -4.99
CA GLU A 70 -9.01 -12.47 -3.85
C GLU A 70 -7.70 -12.78 -3.10
N VAL A 71 -7.69 -12.51 -1.80
CA VAL A 71 -6.52 -12.70 -0.95
C VAL A 71 -6.60 -14.07 -0.29
N ILE A 72 -5.50 -14.82 -0.39
CA ILE A 72 -5.37 -16.11 0.29
C ILE A 72 -5.18 -15.88 1.79
N PRO A 73 -5.88 -16.62 2.68
CA PRO A 73 -5.75 -16.46 4.12
C PRO A 73 -4.32 -16.74 4.60
N ALA A 74 -4.01 -16.21 5.78
CA ALA A 74 -2.77 -16.50 6.48
C ALA A 74 -2.49 -18.00 6.63
N CYS A 75 -1.23 -18.34 6.52
CA CYS A 75 -0.70 -19.69 6.59
C CYS A 75 0.57 -19.74 7.46
N ASP A 76 1.06 -20.95 7.73
CA ASP A 76 2.33 -21.12 8.44
C ASP A 76 3.51 -20.53 7.63
N LEU A 77 4.65 -20.33 8.31
CA LEU A 77 5.80 -19.64 7.74
C LEU A 77 6.36 -20.30 6.47
N GLU A 78 6.45 -21.63 6.43
CA GLU A 78 6.97 -22.35 5.27
C GLU A 78 6.02 -22.21 4.07
N THR A 79 4.71 -22.35 4.32
CA THR A 79 3.67 -22.15 3.32
C THR A 79 3.67 -20.70 2.79
N ALA A 80 3.80 -19.71 3.68
CA ALA A 80 3.80 -18.29 3.31
C ALA A 80 4.95 -17.95 2.36
N VAL A 81 6.18 -18.31 2.73
CA VAL A 81 7.37 -18.05 1.89
C VAL A 81 7.32 -18.85 0.59
N THR A 82 6.77 -20.07 0.60
CA THR A 82 6.57 -20.86 -0.63
C THR A 82 5.56 -20.20 -1.59
N GLN A 83 4.48 -19.62 -1.05
CA GLN A 83 3.51 -18.87 -1.84
C GLN A 83 4.12 -17.58 -2.39
N ASP A 84 4.94 -16.88 -1.60
CA ASP A 84 5.64 -15.68 -2.06
C ASP A 84 6.58 -16.00 -3.24
N ILE A 85 7.35 -17.09 -3.19
CA ILE A 85 8.17 -17.56 -4.32
C ILE A 85 7.30 -17.85 -5.56
N ALA A 86 6.12 -18.43 -5.38
CA ALA A 86 5.21 -18.71 -6.48
C ALA A 86 4.65 -17.41 -7.10
N ALA A 87 4.30 -16.42 -6.27
CA ALA A 87 3.85 -15.10 -6.70
C ALA A 87 4.91 -14.38 -7.54
N GLU A 88 6.16 -14.35 -7.07
CA GLU A 88 7.30 -13.80 -7.81
C GLU A 88 7.52 -14.49 -9.17
N ASN A 89 7.40 -15.81 -9.23
CA ASN A 89 7.53 -16.55 -10.48
C ASN A 89 6.39 -16.21 -11.47
N GLU A 90 5.17 -16.01 -10.99
CA GLU A 90 4.05 -15.56 -11.80
C GLU A 90 4.27 -14.14 -12.33
N ALA A 91 4.69 -13.21 -11.47
CA ALA A 91 4.99 -11.83 -11.83
C ALA A 91 6.09 -11.76 -12.90
N ILE A 92 7.21 -12.45 -12.70
CA ILE A 92 8.31 -12.54 -13.68
C ILE A 92 7.80 -13.08 -15.02
N ALA A 93 7.01 -14.16 -15.01
CA ALA A 93 6.48 -14.75 -16.23
C ALA A 93 5.53 -13.78 -16.97
N GLN A 94 4.66 -13.09 -16.24
CA GLN A 94 3.76 -12.07 -16.79
C GLN A 94 4.55 -10.92 -17.43
N TYR A 95 5.51 -10.35 -16.71
CA TYR A 95 6.35 -9.27 -17.22
C TYR A 95 7.16 -9.68 -18.45
N GLU A 96 7.79 -10.86 -18.42
CA GLU A 96 8.54 -11.37 -19.56
C GLU A 96 7.63 -11.57 -20.78
N ASP A 97 6.36 -11.94 -20.57
CA ASP A 97 5.37 -12.00 -21.64
C ASP A 97 4.98 -10.63 -22.19
N HIS A 98 4.64 -9.68 -21.31
CA HIS A 98 4.31 -8.32 -21.73
C HIS A 98 5.49 -7.64 -22.45
N ILE A 99 6.73 -7.85 -21.99
CA ILE A 99 7.95 -7.35 -22.66
C ILE A 99 8.06 -7.87 -24.10
N ARG A 100 7.63 -9.11 -24.38
CA ARG A 100 7.63 -9.67 -25.75
C ARG A 100 6.58 -9.00 -26.64
N GLN A 101 5.43 -8.66 -26.08
CA GLN A 101 4.31 -8.08 -26.83
C GLN A 101 4.44 -6.56 -27.07
N ILE A 102 5.07 -5.85 -26.14
CA ILE A 102 5.19 -4.39 -26.16
C ILE A 102 6.33 -3.94 -27.09
N LEU A 103 6.04 -2.93 -27.92
CA LEU A 103 6.99 -2.32 -28.84
C LEU A 103 7.68 -1.07 -28.29
N ASP A 104 7.03 -0.35 -27.36
CA ASP A 104 7.59 0.87 -26.77
C ASP A 104 8.83 0.54 -25.93
N THR A 105 9.98 1.06 -26.34
CA THR A 105 11.26 0.72 -25.70
C THR A 105 11.36 1.26 -24.28
N LYS A 106 10.77 2.43 -23.98
CA LYS A 106 10.79 3.01 -22.63
C LYS A 106 9.97 2.16 -21.67
N VAL A 107 8.79 1.71 -22.11
CA VAL A 107 7.96 0.80 -21.31
C VAL A 107 8.69 -0.53 -21.10
N LYS A 108 9.32 -1.11 -22.13
CA LYS A 108 10.11 -2.33 -21.97
C LYS A 108 11.25 -2.17 -20.96
N ASP A 109 11.94 -1.03 -20.96
CA ASP A 109 13.04 -0.79 -20.05
C ASP A 109 12.55 -0.65 -18.60
N LEU A 110 11.38 -0.02 -18.38
CA LEU A 110 10.71 -0.03 -17.09
C LEU A 110 10.38 -1.47 -16.65
N LEU A 111 9.72 -2.26 -17.49
CA LEU A 111 9.35 -3.65 -17.14
C LEU A 111 10.59 -4.52 -16.86
N ARG A 112 11.68 -4.33 -17.62
CA ARG A 112 12.95 -5.04 -17.35
C ARG A 112 13.56 -4.63 -16.01
N ARG A 113 13.43 -3.36 -15.62
CA ARG A 113 13.89 -2.88 -14.33
C ARG A 113 13.10 -3.53 -13.20
N ILE A 114 11.77 -3.63 -13.34
CA ILE A 114 10.90 -4.33 -12.38
C ILE A 114 11.29 -5.80 -12.30
N VAL A 115 11.41 -6.52 -13.43
CA VAL A 115 11.86 -7.92 -13.47
C VAL A 115 13.20 -8.18 -12.77
N LEU A 116 14.10 -7.19 -12.68
CA LEU A 116 15.34 -7.31 -11.91
C LEU A 116 15.08 -7.28 -10.39
N ASP A 117 14.15 -6.46 -9.92
CA ASP A 117 13.71 -6.44 -8.53
C ASP A 117 12.97 -7.75 -8.19
N GLU A 118 11.98 -8.18 -8.99
CA GLU A 118 11.26 -9.47 -8.78
C GLU A 118 12.22 -10.68 -8.66
N LYS A 119 13.27 -10.70 -9.50
CA LYS A 119 14.28 -11.78 -9.46
C LYS A 119 15.10 -11.74 -8.17
N ASP A 120 15.35 -10.57 -7.61
CA ASP A 120 16.00 -10.43 -6.31
C ASP A 120 15.04 -10.74 -5.16
N HIS A 121 13.78 -10.32 -5.24
CA HIS A 121 12.74 -10.66 -4.27
C HIS A 121 12.54 -12.18 -4.18
N ARG A 122 12.38 -12.85 -5.31
CA ARG A 122 12.36 -14.33 -5.37
C ARG A 122 13.59 -14.95 -4.70
N ARG A 123 14.80 -14.44 -5.00
CA ARG A 123 16.04 -14.93 -4.38
C ARG A 123 16.00 -14.72 -2.87
N GLN A 124 15.51 -13.58 -2.39
CA GLN A 124 15.37 -13.31 -0.96
C GLN A 124 14.39 -14.30 -0.29
N PHE A 125 13.25 -14.60 -0.92
CA PHE A 125 12.31 -15.61 -0.41
C PHE A 125 12.90 -17.03 -0.45
N GLU A 126 13.61 -17.41 -1.52
CA GLU A 126 14.34 -18.69 -1.59
C GLU A 126 15.39 -18.81 -0.47
N ASP A 127 16.13 -17.74 -0.18
CA ASP A 127 17.07 -17.68 0.94
C ASP A 127 16.37 -17.80 2.30
N MET A 128 15.17 -17.24 2.46
CA MET A 128 14.35 -17.39 3.66
C MET A 128 13.89 -18.84 3.83
N LEU A 129 13.40 -19.47 2.76
CA LEU A 129 12.94 -20.86 2.75
C LEU A 129 14.06 -21.83 3.13
N ALA A 130 15.24 -21.68 2.54
CA ALA A 130 16.40 -22.51 2.86
C ALA A 130 16.83 -22.42 4.34
N ARG A 131 16.56 -21.29 5.01
CA ARG A 131 16.87 -21.08 6.43
C ARG A 131 15.79 -21.58 7.38
N ILE A 132 14.56 -21.75 6.90
CA ILE A 132 13.46 -22.36 7.68
C ILE A 132 13.78 -23.84 7.94
N ASP A 133 14.28 -24.54 6.92
CA ASP A 133 14.72 -25.95 7.03
C ASP A 133 15.79 -26.16 8.12
N ASP A 134 16.56 -25.12 8.48
CA ASP A 134 17.63 -25.17 9.48
C ASP A 134 17.19 -24.85 10.93
N ASN A 135 16.00 -24.30 11.16
CA ASN A 135 15.54 -23.90 12.50
C ASN A 135 14.05 -24.23 12.73
N VAL A 136 13.77 -25.32 13.46
CA VAL A 136 12.41 -25.65 13.92
C VAL A 136 12.12 -24.95 15.24
N THR A 137 11.22 -23.97 15.23
CA THR A 137 10.29 -23.73 16.36
C THR A 137 9.00 -23.06 15.86
N ASN A 138 7.88 -23.77 15.99
CA ASN A 138 6.53 -23.19 15.88
C ASN A 138 6.11 -22.59 17.23
N PRO A 139 5.67 -21.32 17.29
CA PRO A 139 4.94 -20.82 18.45
C PRO A 139 3.48 -21.30 18.44
N ASN A 140 3.06 -21.87 19.57
CA ASN A 140 1.72 -22.42 19.82
C ASN A 140 0.62 -21.36 20.02
N GLU A 141 -0.60 -21.78 19.70
CA GLU A 141 -1.91 -21.17 19.96
C GLU A 141 -2.27 -21.01 21.46
N GLY A 142 -3.10 -20.00 21.80
CA GLY A 142 -3.91 -20.03 23.03
C GLY A 142 -4.56 -18.73 23.57
N ALA A 143 -5.89 -18.65 23.41
CA ALA A 143 -6.94 -18.10 24.31
C ALA A 143 -7.48 -16.62 24.17
N ALA A 144 -8.83 -16.50 24.16
CA ALA A 144 -9.69 -15.31 23.97
C ALA A 144 -9.84 -14.40 25.24
N PRO A 145 -10.37 -13.14 25.23
CA PRO A 145 -11.48 -12.55 24.44
C PRO A 145 -11.01 -11.68 23.25
N VAL A 146 -10.03 -12.22 22.53
CA VAL A 146 -9.34 -11.64 21.36
C VAL A 146 -10.28 -11.24 20.23
N ALA A 147 -11.45 -11.86 20.08
CA ALA A 147 -12.30 -11.70 18.90
C ALA A 147 -12.83 -10.26 18.69
N GLU A 148 -13.25 -9.54 19.74
CA GLU A 148 -13.75 -8.16 19.59
C GLU A 148 -12.60 -7.18 19.33
N VAL A 149 -11.48 -7.34 20.02
CA VAL A 149 -10.25 -6.57 19.80
C VAL A 149 -9.77 -6.76 18.35
N ALA A 150 -9.69 -8.00 17.90
CA ALA A 150 -9.32 -8.36 16.54
C ALA A 150 -10.33 -7.81 15.51
N GLN A 151 -11.63 -7.84 15.78
CA GLN A 151 -12.63 -7.23 14.89
C GLN A 151 -12.47 -5.71 14.78
N ASN A 152 -12.21 -5.01 15.89
CA ASN A 152 -12.02 -3.56 15.87
C ASN A 152 -10.72 -3.19 15.14
N LEU A 153 -9.63 -3.88 15.42
CA LEU A 153 -8.37 -3.70 14.70
C LEU A 153 -8.50 -4.06 13.21
N GLN A 154 -9.26 -5.10 12.87
CA GLN A 154 -9.50 -5.49 11.48
C GLN A 154 -10.27 -4.41 10.71
N ARG A 155 -11.24 -3.76 11.37
CA ARG A 155 -11.95 -2.61 10.78
C ARG A 155 -11.01 -1.44 10.52
N LEU A 156 -10.16 -1.10 11.50
CA LEU A 156 -9.15 -0.05 11.32
C LEU A 156 -8.20 -0.41 10.18
N LEU A 157 -7.65 -1.63 10.15
CA LEU A 157 -6.74 -2.09 9.09
C LEU A 157 -7.37 -1.95 7.70
N SER A 158 -8.61 -2.40 7.54
CA SER A 158 -9.34 -2.29 6.27
C SER A 158 -9.68 -0.85 5.91
N TYR A 159 -9.72 0.06 6.89
CA TYR A 159 -9.91 1.48 6.68
C TYR A 159 -8.61 2.13 6.16
N GLU A 160 -7.49 1.97 6.88
CA GLU A 160 -6.15 2.47 6.50
C GLU A 160 -5.79 2.07 5.08
N TYR A 161 -5.97 0.79 4.75
CA TYR A 161 -5.64 0.27 3.43
C TYR A 161 -6.47 0.93 2.32
N ARG A 162 -7.72 1.27 2.60
CA ARG A 162 -8.57 1.98 1.64
C ARG A 162 -8.10 3.42 1.43
N GLN A 163 -7.67 4.09 2.51
CA GLN A 163 -7.12 5.44 2.44
C GLN A 163 -5.82 5.47 1.64
N VAL A 164 -4.94 4.47 1.83
CA VAL A 164 -3.74 4.27 0.99
C VAL A 164 -4.14 4.23 -0.49
N LEU A 165 -5.10 3.38 -0.87
CA LEU A 165 -5.52 3.25 -2.27
C LEU A 165 -6.17 4.52 -2.82
N GLU A 166 -6.97 5.21 -2.01
CA GLU A 166 -7.63 6.45 -2.41
C GLU A 166 -6.62 7.57 -2.65
N PHE A 167 -5.70 7.78 -1.71
CA PHE A 167 -4.65 8.79 -1.87
C PHE A 167 -3.70 8.45 -3.01
N LEU A 168 -3.33 7.18 -3.20
CA LEU A 168 -2.56 6.76 -4.38
C LEU A 168 -3.31 7.02 -5.68
N PHE A 169 -4.61 6.67 -5.75
CA PHE A 169 -5.42 6.90 -6.95
C PHE A 169 -5.53 8.40 -7.28
N ARG A 170 -5.85 9.22 -6.28
CA ARG A 170 -5.92 10.68 -6.43
C ARG A 170 -4.59 11.25 -6.86
N TYR A 171 -3.50 10.82 -6.22
CA TYR A 171 -2.15 11.18 -6.62
C TYR A 171 -1.87 10.81 -8.08
N PHE A 172 -2.30 9.64 -8.58
CA PHE A 172 -2.03 9.29 -9.98
C PHE A 172 -2.88 10.06 -10.99
N VAL A 173 -4.14 10.36 -10.67
CA VAL A 173 -5.12 10.86 -11.67
C VAL A 173 -5.30 12.38 -11.62
N GLU A 174 -5.05 13.04 -10.50
CA GLU A 174 -5.22 14.49 -10.36
C GLU A 174 -4.05 15.28 -10.97
N ILE A 175 -4.34 16.47 -11.51
CA ILE A 175 -3.30 17.40 -11.97
C ILE A 175 -2.64 18.04 -10.75
N HIS A 176 -1.39 17.67 -10.48
CA HIS A 176 -0.62 18.25 -9.38
C HIS A 176 -0.34 19.75 -9.60
N GLY A 177 -0.86 20.59 -8.71
CA GLY A 177 -0.34 21.93 -8.47
C GLY A 177 0.82 21.87 -7.46
N GLN A 178 1.70 22.87 -7.45
CA GLN A 178 2.64 23.02 -6.33
C GLN A 178 1.84 23.32 -5.04
N THR A 179 1.63 22.28 -4.22
CA THR A 179 1.03 22.40 -2.89
C THR A 179 2.11 22.63 -1.86
N ALA A 180 1.94 23.63 -1.00
CA ALA A 180 2.72 23.74 0.23
C ALA A 180 2.07 22.83 1.30
N GLY A 181 2.84 21.90 1.88
CA GLY A 181 2.34 20.89 2.81
C GLY A 181 2.43 19.46 2.26
N MET A 182 1.81 18.50 2.95
CA MET A 182 1.74 17.09 2.51
C MET A 182 0.82 16.95 1.28
N GLY A 183 1.33 16.34 0.21
CA GLY A 183 0.53 15.94 -0.94
C GLY A 183 -0.14 14.57 -0.76
N ASP A 184 -0.96 14.15 -1.72
CA ASP A 184 -1.62 12.84 -1.65
C ASP A 184 -0.62 11.66 -1.57
N GLU A 185 0.58 11.77 -2.16
CA GLU A 185 1.65 10.77 -1.95
C GLU A 185 2.11 10.71 -0.48
N ASP A 186 2.34 11.87 0.15
CA ASP A 186 2.77 11.92 1.55
C ASP A 186 1.70 11.33 2.48
N ARG A 187 0.42 11.58 2.16
CA ARG A 187 -0.72 11.00 2.89
C ARG A 187 -0.75 9.49 2.74
N ALA A 188 -0.65 8.96 1.52
CA ALA A 188 -0.56 7.51 1.30
C ALA A 188 0.58 6.86 2.09
N ILE A 189 1.73 7.53 2.23
CA ILE A 189 2.87 7.07 3.04
C ILE A 189 2.57 7.10 4.55
N GLU A 190 1.76 8.05 5.04
CA GLU A 190 1.34 8.07 6.45
C GLU A 190 0.33 6.96 6.75
N GLU A 191 -0.71 6.79 5.92
CA GLU A 191 -1.72 5.72 6.08
C GLU A 191 -1.06 4.33 6.06
N MET A 192 -0.04 4.16 5.23
CA MET A 192 0.83 2.99 5.20
C MET A 192 1.48 2.65 6.55
N LYS A 193 1.91 3.67 7.30
CA LYS A 193 2.51 3.48 8.63
C LYS A 193 1.45 3.07 9.64
N HIS A 194 0.27 3.68 9.55
CA HIS A 194 -0.84 3.38 10.45
C HIS A 194 -1.33 1.95 10.22
N LEU A 195 -1.46 1.55 8.95
CA LEU A 195 -1.71 0.18 8.53
C LEU A 195 -0.73 -0.81 9.19
N GLY A 196 0.58 -0.53 9.13
CA GLY A 196 1.62 -1.33 9.79
C GLY A 196 1.41 -1.45 11.30
N TRP A 197 1.18 -0.33 12.01
CA TRP A 197 0.97 -0.35 13.48
C TRP A 197 -0.28 -1.14 13.88
N VAL A 198 -1.36 -1.00 13.13
CA VAL A 198 -2.62 -1.73 13.37
C VAL A 198 -2.43 -3.22 13.09
N ALA A 199 -1.72 -3.57 12.02
CA ALA A 199 -1.48 -4.96 11.66
C ALA A 199 -0.55 -5.70 12.63
N GLU A 200 0.52 -5.05 13.08
CA GLU A 200 1.38 -5.58 14.14
C GLU A 200 0.57 -5.86 15.42
N SER A 201 -0.39 -4.98 15.73
CA SER A 201 -1.30 -5.17 16.86
C SER A 201 -2.26 -6.33 16.66
N LEU A 202 -2.72 -6.60 15.43
CA LEU A 202 -3.52 -7.80 15.09
C LEU A 202 -2.71 -9.08 15.22
N ALA A 203 -1.50 -9.08 14.65
CA ALA A 203 -0.58 -10.21 14.67
C ALA A 203 -0.20 -10.60 16.10
N ALA A 204 0.07 -9.61 16.97
CA ALA A 204 0.36 -9.84 18.39
C ALA A 204 -0.80 -10.51 19.16
N LEU A 205 -2.01 -10.53 18.60
CA LEU A 205 -3.17 -11.24 19.15
C LEU A 205 -3.39 -12.63 18.52
N GLY A 206 -2.47 -13.09 17.67
CA GLY A 206 -2.62 -14.33 16.90
C GLY A 206 -3.73 -14.25 15.84
N SER A 207 -4.11 -13.03 15.43
CA SER A 207 -5.11 -12.80 14.39
C SER A 207 -4.43 -12.37 13.10
N THR A 208 -5.07 -12.66 11.97
CA THR A 208 -4.51 -12.43 10.64
C THR A 208 -5.39 -11.45 9.86
N PRO A 209 -4.79 -10.54 9.08
CA PRO A 209 -5.53 -9.60 8.24
C PRO A 209 -6.58 -10.26 7.34
N SER A 210 -7.74 -9.61 7.21
CA SER A 210 -8.77 -9.90 6.23
C SER A 210 -9.12 -8.65 5.40
N TRP A 211 -8.92 -8.73 4.10
CA TRP A 211 -9.13 -7.61 3.19
C TRP A 211 -10.55 -7.52 2.62
N GLN A 212 -11.41 -8.47 2.98
CA GLN A 212 -12.80 -8.50 2.53
C GLN A 212 -13.58 -7.24 2.93
N LEU A 213 -13.28 -6.65 4.09
CA LEU A 213 -13.90 -5.39 4.55
C LEU A 213 -13.38 -4.15 3.80
N ALA A 214 -12.26 -4.26 3.07
CA ALA A 214 -11.77 -3.20 2.21
C ALA A 214 -12.36 -3.26 0.79
N GLY A 215 -12.77 -4.45 0.34
CA GLY A 215 -13.15 -4.75 -1.05
C GLY A 215 -14.48 -4.22 -1.58
N ASN A 216 -15.15 -3.26 -0.94
CA ASN A 216 -16.41 -2.72 -1.47
C ASN A 216 -16.20 -1.55 -2.43
N ASN A 217 -16.12 -1.89 -3.73
CA ASN A 217 -16.54 -1.14 -4.91
C ASN A 217 -16.44 0.39 -4.82
N GLY A 218 -15.27 0.97 -5.12
CA GLY A 218 -15.12 2.30 -5.75
C GLY A 218 -15.96 3.45 -5.18
N THR A 219 -16.43 3.33 -3.94
CA THR A 219 -17.23 4.34 -3.27
C THR A 219 -16.20 5.07 -2.45
N VAL A 220 -15.98 6.34 -2.78
CA VAL A 220 -15.28 7.29 -1.91
C VAL A 220 -15.79 7.07 -0.49
N ILE A 221 -14.99 6.48 0.39
CA ILE A 221 -15.45 6.16 1.74
C ILE A 221 -15.17 7.36 2.62
N GLY A 222 -16.22 8.18 2.77
CA GLY A 222 -16.40 9.08 3.89
C GLY A 222 -15.58 10.36 3.82
N ASP A 223 -16.21 11.46 4.22
CA ASP A 223 -15.51 12.70 4.58
C ASP A 223 -14.42 12.39 5.64
N GLN A 224 -13.35 13.19 5.76
CA GLN A 224 -12.34 13.04 6.85
C GLN A 224 -12.99 12.99 8.25
N THR A 225 -14.21 13.52 8.36
CA THR A 225 -15.07 13.41 9.53
C THR A 225 -15.42 11.96 9.89
N ASP A 226 -15.66 11.07 8.93
CA ASP A 226 -16.02 9.66 9.17
C ASP A 226 -14.82 8.84 9.67
N GLU A 227 -13.61 9.17 9.21
CA GLU A 227 -12.33 8.62 9.66
C GLU A 227 -12.07 8.87 11.14
N LEU A 228 -12.08 10.15 11.53
CA LEU A 228 -11.87 10.57 12.92
C LEU A 228 -12.94 9.98 13.84
N ASN A 229 -14.20 9.90 13.39
CA ASN A 229 -15.28 9.29 14.15
C ASN A 229 -15.01 7.80 14.44
N GLU A 230 -14.44 7.06 13.49
CA GLU A 230 -14.13 5.64 13.67
C GLU A 230 -12.97 5.43 14.65
N TYR A 231 -11.90 6.23 14.55
CA TYR A 231 -10.82 6.18 15.55
C TYR A 231 -11.28 6.60 16.94
N GLU A 232 -12.12 7.64 17.04
CA GLU A 232 -12.68 8.08 18.32
C GLU A 232 -13.55 7.00 18.95
N ARG A 233 -14.34 6.28 18.13
CA ARG A 233 -15.14 5.14 18.58
C ARG A 233 -14.26 4.01 19.13
N VAL A 234 -13.22 3.62 18.39
CA VAL A 234 -12.29 2.57 18.84
C VAL A 234 -11.48 3.03 20.06
N LEU A 235 -11.12 4.31 20.15
CA LEU A 235 -10.44 4.90 21.30
C LEU A 235 -11.30 4.86 22.57
N GLN A 236 -12.58 5.26 22.48
CA GLN A 236 -13.52 5.21 23.62
C GLN A 236 -13.71 3.78 24.13
N TRP A 237 -13.78 2.81 23.23
CA TRP A 237 -13.80 1.40 23.59
C TRP A 237 -12.48 0.98 24.26
N ALA A 238 -11.32 1.28 23.65
CA ALA A 238 -10.02 0.90 24.17
C ALA A 238 -9.73 1.48 25.56
N GLN A 239 -10.20 2.70 25.85
CA GLN A 239 -10.08 3.29 27.18
C GLN A 239 -10.78 2.48 28.28
N ARG A 240 -11.84 1.74 27.94
CA ARG A 240 -12.58 0.89 28.87
C ARG A 240 -12.04 -0.54 28.89
N GLU A 241 -11.84 -1.11 27.70
CA GLU A 241 -11.66 -2.56 27.52
C GLU A 241 -10.22 -2.96 27.17
N ASN A 242 -9.40 -2.07 26.58
CA ASN A 242 -8.00 -2.37 26.24
C ASN A 242 -7.06 -1.15 26.34
N PRO A 243 -6.71 -0.70 27.56
CA PRO A 243 -5.92 0.51 27.76
C PRO A 243 -4.52 0.48 27.14
N LYS A 244 -3.99 -0.71 26.83
CA LYS A 244 -2.67 -0.86 26.18
C LYS A 244 -2.65 -0.33 24.74
N MET A 245 -3.79 -0.31 24.05
CA MET A 245 -3.90 0.22 22.68
C MET A 245 -4.04 1.75 22.63
N VAL A 246 -4.42 2.40 23.74
CA VAL A 246 -4.70 3.83 23.79
C VAL A 246 -3.55 4.72 23.29
N PRO A 247 -2.26 4.44 23.62
CA PRO A 247 -1.15 5.23 23.09
C PRO A 247 -1.05 5.21 21.56
N MET A 248 -1.22 4.03 20.94
CA MET A 248 -1.20 3.88 19.48
C MET A 248 -2.37 4.64 18.83
N LEU A 249 -3.59 4.46 19.35
CA LEU A 249 -4.78 5.14 18.82
C LEU A 249 -4.69 6.66 18.95
N ARG A 250 -4.15 7.18 20.08
CA ARG A 250 -3.91 8.62 20.24
C ARG A 250 -2.85 9.15 19.28
N ARG A 251 -1.85 8.33 18.95
CA ARG A 251 -0.82 8.69 17.96
C ARG A 251 -1.44 8.82 16.58
N ILE A 252 -2.23 7.84 16.15
CA ILE A 252 -2.95 7.85 14.87
C ILE A 252 -3.89 9.06 14.79
N ILE A 253 -4.76 9.26 15.79
CA ILE A 253 -5.66 10.42 15.84
C ILE A 253 -4.89 11.75 15.81
N GLY A 254 -3.74 11.83 16.48
CA GLY A 254 -2.89 13.01 16.45
C GLY A 254 -2.28 13.28 15.08
N HIS A 255 -1.91 12.24 14.33
CA HIS A 255 -1.48 12.36 12.94
C HIS A 255 -2.65 12.89 12.09
N GLU A 256 -3.84 12.27 12.16
CA GLU A 256 -5.03 12.69 11.40
C GLU A 256 -5.47 14.13 11.67
N GLN A 257 -5.46 14.53 12.94
CA GLN A 257 -5.76 15.91 13.33
C GLN A 257 -4.72 16.89 12.76
N TYR A 258 -3.44 16.53 12.77
CA TYR A 258 -2.42 17.34 12.11
C TYR A 258 -2.66 17.43 10.59
N GLN A 259 -3.02 16.31 9.94
CA GLN A 259 -3.30 16.27 8.50
C GLN A 259 -4.46 17.20 8.10
N SER A 260 -5.56 17.19 8.86
CA SER A 260 -6.74 18.05 8.61
C SER A 260 -6.45 19.55 8.82
N LEU A 261 -5.51 19.88 9.71
CA LEU A 261 -5.10 21.27 9.98
C LEU A 261 -4.10 21.81 8.95
N THR A 262 -3.34 20.96 8.26
CA THR A 262 -2.49 21.36 7.13
C THR A 262 -3.34 21.76 5.92
N LEU A 263 -3.71 23.04 5.90
CA LEU A 263 -4.42 23.70 4.80
C LEU A 263 -3.68 23.52 3.48
N HIS A 264 -4.38 23.00 2.47
CA HIS A 264 -3.98 22.99 1.07
C HIS A 264 -3.99 24.43 0.52
N THR A 265 -2.99 25.23 0.89
CA THR A 265 -2.86 26.57 0.35
C THR A 265 -2.18 26.49 -1.00
N ARG A 266 -2.97 26.66 -2.07
CA ARG A 266 -2.51 26.64 -3.49
C ARG A 266 -1.50 27.72 -3.87
N LEU A 267 -1.06 28.58 -2.93
CA LEU A 267 -0.22 29.74 -3.23
C LEU A 267 0.63 30.12 -2.02
N TRP A 268 1.88 29.69 -1.97
CA TRP A 268 2.92 30.37 -1.20
C TRP A 268 4.20 30.44 -2.04
N THR A 269 4.33 31.50 -2.84
CA THR A 269 5.66 32.02 -3.19
C THR A 269 6.02 33.08 -2.14
N VAL A 270 6.72 32.66 -1.07
CA VAL A 270 7.46 33.63 -0.26
C VAL A 270 8.79 33.89 -0.92
N GLY A 271 8.87 35.01 -1.64
CA GLY A 271 10.05 35.50 -2.33
C GLY A 271 9.64 36.29 -3.55
N SER A 272 10.00 37.58 -3.61
CA SER A 272 9.69 38.43 -4.75
C SER A 272 10.36 37.88 -6.01
N LEU A 273 9.64 37.12 -6.84
CA LEU A 273 9.99 37.01 -8.24
C LEU A 273 9.73 38.38 -8.86
N LYS A 274 10.77 39.21 -8.90
CA LYS A 274 10.86 40.31 -9.87
C LYS A 274 10.67 39.72 -11.26
N GLN A 275 9.43 39.66 -11.73
CA GLN A 275 9.16 39.66 -13.16
C GLN A 275 8.92 41.11 -13.56
N THR A 276 10.03 41.77 -13.89
CA THR A 276 10.00 42.87 -14.86
C THR A 276 9.47 42.31 -16.18
N VAL A 277 8.20 42.54 -16.47
CA VAL A 277 7.72 42.60 -17.85
C VAL A 277 7.34 44.04 -18.12
N SER A 278 8.35 44.82 -18.49
CA SER A 278 8.18 46.03 -19.26
C SER A 278 7.87 45.64 -20.70
N HIS A 279 6.62 45.84 -21.14
CA HIS A 279 6.32 46.66 -22.31
C HIS A 279 4.80 46.75 -22.48
N GLU A 280 4.26 47.84 -21.94
CA GLU A 280 3.18 48.55 -22.61
C GLU A 280 3.69 49.00 -23.98
N GLY A 281 3.06 48.49 -25.02
CA GLY A 281 3.02 49.08 -26.34
C GLY A 281 1.58 48.98 -26.82
N LYS A 282 0.79 50.01 -26.49
CA LYS A 282 -0.46 50.31 -27.18
C LYS A 282 -0.13 50.97 -28.51
N ASP A 283 -0.98 50.64 -29.49
CA ASP A 283 -1.24 51.29 -30.79
C ASP A 283 -0.20 51.15 -31.91
#